data_AF-A0A3D6B0E5-F1
#
_entry.id   AF-A0A3D6B0E5-F1
#
_cell.length_a   1.000
_cell.length_b   1.000
_cell.length_c   1.000
_cell.angle_alpha   90.00
_cell.angle_beta   90.00
_cell.angle_gamma   90.00
#
_symmetry.space_group_name_H-M   'P 1'
#
loop_
_entity.id
_entity.type
_entity.pdbx_description
1 polymer ?
#
loop_
_entity_poly.entity_id
_entity_poly.type
_entity_poly.pdbx_seq_one_letter_code
_entity_poly.pdbx_strand_id
1 'polypeptide(L)'
;MCSVLEAVLMSTPISYITMREEEGYGPAKKMKDFKQNSSRPIAAILSLNTIANTIGAAGVGRQATLVFGSEWFGLVSAITTILILIFSEIVPKTIGTHGWRSLMGFATTTISILIVIMFPCVWLIEKLQKLITPKENENAVSRDEVSAMANVAEEAGDLEEDD
;
A
#
# COMPACT_ATOMS: atom_id res chain seq x y z
N MET A 1 -0.71 11.39 6.23
CA MET A 1 0.65 11.10 5.70
C MET A 1 0.75 9.68 5.18
N CYS A 2 0.44 8.64 5.98
CA CYS A 2 0.50 7.24 5.55
C CYS A 2 -0.21 6.96 4.22
N SER A 3 -1.45 7.42 4.09
CA SER A 3 -2.24 7.24 2.87
C SER A 3 -1.69 7.98 1.64
N VAL A 4 -0.95 9.07 1.83
CA VAL A 4 -0.20 9.72 0.74
C VAL A 4 0.97 8.84 0.32
N LEU A 5 1.75 8.33 1.28
CA LEU A 5 2.91 7.46 1.01
C LEU A 5 2.48 6.19 0.25
N GLU A 6 1.37 5.58 0.68
CA GLU A 6 0.76 4.42 0.03
C GLU A 6 0.39 4.75 -1.42
N ALA A 7 -0.36 5.84 -1.64
CA ALA A 7 -0.78 6.25 -2.97
C ALA A 7 0.41 6.57 -3.88
N VAL A 8 1.42 7.30 -3.39
CA VAL A 8 2.65 7.57 -4.16
C VAL A 8 3.40 6.28 -4.49
N LEU A 9 3.53 5.35 -3.55
CA LEU A 9 4.16 4.05 -3.77
C LEU A 9 3.44 3.25 -4.85
N MET A 10 2.12 3.20 -4.82
CA MET A 10 1.35 2.43 -5.81
C MET A 10 1.28 3.13 -7.16
N SER A 11 1.07 4.45 -7.20
CA SER A 11 0.84 5.21 -8.43
C SER A 11 2.11 5.57 -9.20
N THR A 12 3.29 5.56 -8.58
CA THR A 12 4.54 5.87 -9.30
C THR A 12 4.85 4.76 -10.32
N PRO A 13 4.97 5.02 -11.64
CA PRO A 13 5.30 3.99 -12.62
C PRO A 13 6.76 3.51 -12.51
N ILE A 14 7.00 2.21 -12.76
CA ILE A 14 8.36 1.65 -12.77
C ILE A 14 9.25 2.34 -13.81
N SER A 15 8.71 2.64 -15.00
CA SER A 15 9.44 3.34 -16.07
C SER A 15 9.96 4.70 -15.62
N TYR A 16 9.16 5.46 -14.88
CA TYR A 16 9.60 6.75 -14.33
C TYR A 16 10.68 6.57 -13.28
N ILE A 17 10.58 5.55 -12.41
CA ILE A 17 11.60 5.27 -11.40
C ILE A 17 12.93 4.92 -12.07
N THR A 18 12.93 4.04 -13.08
CA THR A 18 14.13 3.65 -13.83
C THR A 18 14.77 4.85 -14.52
N MET A 19 13.98 5.68 -15.20
CA MET A 19 14.47 6.92 -15.82
C MET A 19 15.16 7.84 -14.79
N ARG A 20 14.55 8.05 -13.63
CA ARG A 20 15.14 8.88 -12.56
C ARG A 20 16.39 8.24 -11.95
N GLU A 21 16.46 6.92 -11.89
CA GLU A 21 17.65 6.20 -11.42
C GLU A 21 18.84 6.40 -12.39
N GLU A 22 18.60 6.33 -13.70
CA GLU A 22 19.61 6.60 -14.74
C GLU A 22 20.09 8.05 -14.71
N GLU A 23 19.22 9.01 -14.37
CA GLU A 23 19.58 10.41 -14.12
C GLU A 23 20.40 10.63 -12.82
N GLY A 24 20.72 9.57 -12.08
CA GLY A 24 21.48 9.64 -10.83
C GLY A 24 20.68 10.13 -9.62
N TYR A 25 19.34 10.12 -9.69
CA TYR A 25 18.50 10.52 -8.57
C TYR A 25 18.49 9.45 -7.47
N GLY A 26 19.27 9.66 -6.41
CA GLY A 26 19.45 8.70 -5.31
C GLY A 26 18.17 8.05 -4.74
N PRO A 27 17.06 8.80 -4.50
CA PRO A 27 15.81 8.20 -4.03
C PRO A 27 15.14 7.23 -5.00
N ALA A 28 15.44 7.30 -6.31
CA ALA A 28 14.84 6.40 -7.30
C ALA A 28 15.22 4.94 -7.05
N LYS A 29 16.49 4.67 -6.71
CA LYS A 29 16.98 3.32 -6.41
C LYS A 29 16.18 2.66 -5.27
N LYS A 30 16.03 3.36 -4.15
CA LYS A 30 15.24 2.84 -3.00
C LYS A 30 13.76 2.69 -3.34
N MET A 31 13.20 3.61 -4.13
CA MET A 31 11.80 3.51 -4.58
C MET A 31 11.57 2.27 -5.45
N LYS A 32 12.55 1.91 -6.29
CA LYS A 32 12.55 0.69 -7.09
C LYS A 32 12.56 -0.55 -6.20
N ASP A 33 13.44 -0.58 -5.19
CA ASP A 33 13.48 -1.67 -4.21
C ASP A 33 12.14 -1.82 -3.48
N PHE A 34 11.50 -0.71 -3.09
CA PHE A 34 10.19 -0.70 -2.46
C PHE A 34 9.09 -1.23 -3.37
N LYS A 35 9.12 -0.90 -4.65
CA LYS A 35 8.18 -1.45 -5.64
C LYS A 35 8.37 -2.95 -5.83
N GLN A 36 9.61 -3.41 -5.98
CA GLN A 36 9.94 -4.83 -6.19
C GLN A 36 9.57 -5.67 -4.96
N ASN A 37 9.80 -5.13 -3.76
CA ASN A 37 9.47 -5.79 -2.49
C ASN A 37 8.39 -5.00 -1.72
N SER A 38 7.22 -4.87 -2.33
CA SER A 38 6.12 -4.03 -1.82
C SER A 38 5.56 -4.47 -0.46
N SER A 39 5.71 -5.75 -0.09
CA SER A 39 5.16 -6.29 1.16
C SER A 39 5.63 -5.54 2.40
N ARG A 40 6.93 -5.18 2.47
CA ARG A 40 7.51 -4.47 3.63
C ARG A 40 7.04 -3.03 3.75
N PRO A 41 7.21 -2.17 2.73
CA PRO A 41 6.66 -0.81 2.73
C PRO A 41 5.16 -0.77 3.03
N ILE A 42 4.36 -1.61 2.36
CA ILE A 42 2.91 -1.63 2.54
C ILE A 42 2.54 -2.03 3.96
N ALA A 43 3.16 -3.10 4.49
CA ALA A 43 2.92 -3.51 5.88
C ALA A 43 3.26 -2.39 6.88
N ALA A 44 4.39 -1.69 6.69
CA ALA A 44 4.78 -0.59 7.57
C ALA A 44 3.78 0.59 7.51
N ILE A 45 3.41 1.01 6.30
CA ILE A 45 2.51 2.14 6.07
C ILE A 45 1.11 1.84 6.61
N LEU A 46 0.57 0.67 6.29
CA LEU A 46 -0.77 0.27 6.70
C LEU A 46 -0.85 0.07 8.22
N SER A 47 0.15 -0.58 8.82
CA SER A 47 0.20 -0.77 10.27
C SER A 47 0.18 0.56 11.02
N LEU A 48 1.02 1.52 10.60
CA LEU A 48 1.02 2.83 11.22
C LEU A 48 -0.32 3.55 11.03
N ASN A 49 -0.93 3.46 9.84
CA ASN A 49 -2.24 4.07 9.58
C ASN A 49 -3.31 3.51 10.51
N THR A 50 -3.36 2.19 10.66
CA THR A 50 -4.29 1.51 11.58
C THR A 50 -4.05 1.94 13.02
N ILE A 51 -2.81 1.90 13.50
CA ILE A 51 -2.47 2.31 14.87
C ILE A 51 -2.90 3.76 15.12
N ALA A 52 -2.56 4.68 14.21
CA ALA A 52 -2.89 6.08 14.34
C ALA A 52 -4.41 6.31 14.34
N ASN A 53 -5.15 5.69 13.42
CA ASN A 53 -6.60 5.84 13.32
C ASN A 53 -7.32 5.23 14.53
N THR A 54 -6.88 4.06 15.01
CA THR A 54 -7.47 3.40 16.19
C THR A 54 -7.21 4.18 17.46
N ILE A 55 -5.96 4.60 17.71
CA ILE A 55 -5.61 5.39 18.91
C ILE A 55 -6.31 6.75 18.85
N GLY A 56 -6.34 7.39 17.67
CA GLY A 56 -7.03 8.66 17.45
C GLY A 56 -8.53 8.55 17.76
N ALA A 57 -9.22 7.58 17.14
CA ALA A 57 -10.64 7.35 17.37
C ALA A 57 -10.95 6.98 18.83
N ALA A 58 -10.15 6.12 19.47
CA ALA A 58 -10.32 5.77 20.87
C ALA A 58 -10.11 6.98 21.80
N GLY A 59 -9.13 7.83 21.50
CA GLY A 59 -8.87 9.07 22.23
C GLY A 59 -10.04 10.05 22.13
N VAL A 60 -10.54 10.28 20.91
CA VAL A 60 -11.73 11.12 20.66
C VAL A 60 -12.95 10.55 21.36
N GLY A 61 -13.18 9.24 21.26
CA GLY A 61 -14.30 8.56 21.94
C GLY A 61 -14.26 8.75 23.45
N ARG A 62 -13.09 8.57 24.07
CA ARG A 62 -12.91 8.81 25.51
C ARG A 62 -13.23 10.25 25.91
N GLN A 63 -12.72 11.23 25.15
CA GLN A 63 -12.98 12.64 25.43
C GLN A 63 -14.45 13.01 25.21
N ALA A 64 -15.07 12.45 24.16
CA ALA A 64 -16.48 12.65 23.88
C ALA A 64 -17.37 12.16 25.04
N THR A 65 -17.08 10.99 25.60
CA THR A 65 -17.81 10.48 26.77
C THR A 65 -17.67 11.37 27.99
N LEU A 66 -16.49 11.93 28.24
CA LEU A 66 -16.25 12.80 29.40
C LEU A 66 -16.96 14.16 29.29
N VAL A 67 -17.03 14.73 28.08
CA VAL A 67 -17.58 16.08 27.86
C VAL A 67 -19.08 16.05 27.57
N PHE A 68 -19.54 15.10 26.74
CA PHE A 68 -20.93 15.05 26.25
C PHE A 68 -21.76 13.95 26.92
N GLY A 69 -21.16 13.08 27.73
CA GLY A 69 -21.85 11.94 28.33
C GLY A 69 -22.01 10.75 27.37
N SER A 70 -22.42 9.60 27.91
CA SER A 70 -22.50 8.34 27.16
C SER A 70 -23.60 8.32 26.09
N GLU A 71 -24.62 9.15 26.22
CA GLU A 71 -25.76 9.21 25.27
C GLU A 71 -25.32 9.69 23.88
N TRP A 72 -24.35 10.60 23.81
CA TRP A 72 -23.82 11.14 22.56
C TRP A 72 -22.66 10.34 21.98
N PHE A 73 -22.16 9.33 22.71
CA PHE A 73 -20.99 8.54 22.31
C PHE A 73 -21.16 7.90 20.92
N GLY A 74 -22.34 7.34 20.63
CA GLY A 74 -22.61 6.70 19.35
C GLY A 74 -22.55 7.69 18.18
N LEU A 75 -23.18 8.86 18.33
CA LEU A 75 -23.17 9.89 17.28
C LEU A 75 -21.78 10.48 17.07
N VAL A 76 -21.07 10.81 18.14
CA VAL A 76 -19.70 11.35 18.03
C VAL A 76 -18.76 10.34 17.41
N SER A 77 -18.88 9.05 17.74
CA SER A 77 -18.09 7.99 17.13
C SER A 77 -18.36 7.88 15.63
N ALA A 78 -19.63 7.88 15.21
CA ALA A 78 -20.00 7.80 13.79
C ALA A 78 -19.44 9.00 12.99
N ILE A 79 -19.60 10.23 13.51
CA ILE A 79 -19.04 11.44 12.89
C ILE A 79 -17.52 11.36 12.82
N THR A 80 -16.86 10.94 13.91
CA THR A 80 -15.39 10.81 13.96
C THR A 80 -14.90 9.80 12.92
N THR A 81 -15.57 8.67 12.75
CA THR A 81 -15.20 7.69 11.72
C THR A 81 -15.31 8.27 10.31
N ILE A 82 -16.40 8.98 9.99
CA ILE A 82 -16.55 9.64 8.69
C ILE A 82 -15.44 10.66 8.46
N LEU A 83 -15.11 11.46 9.48
CA LEU A 83 -14.03 12.45 9.40
C LEU A 83 -12.66 11.78 9.16
N ILE A 84 -12.35 10.70 9.87
CA ILE A 84 -11.10 9.96 9.67
C ILE A 84 -11.05 9.41 8.23
N LEU A 85 -12.12 8.79 7.73
CA LEU A 85 -12.15 8.27 6.36
C LEU A 85 -11.89 9.36 5.32
N ILE A 86 -12.55 10.51 5.43
CA ILE A 86 -12.39 11.59 4.45
C ILE A 86 -11.00 12.22 4.54
N PHE A 87 -10.60 12.65 5.74
CA PHE A 87 -9.41 13.48 5.92
C PHE A 87 -8.12 12.68 6.08
N SER A 88 -8.18 11.46 6.61
CA SER A 88 -7.00 10.60 6.79
C SER A 88 -6.76 9.71 5.57
N GLU A 89 -7.82 9.24 4.90
CA GLU A 89 -7.72 8.24 3.84
C GLU A 89 -8.04 8.79 2.44
N ILE A 90 -9.26 9.25 2.18
CA ILE A 90 -9.75 9.56 0.82
C ILE A 90 -9.03 10.76 0.20
N VAL A 91 -9.03 11.90 0.91
CA VAL A 91 -8.40 13.14 0.41
C VAL A 91 -6.88 12.94 0.24
N PRO A 92 -6.14 12.39 1.23
CA PRO A 92 -4.70 12.20 1.08
C PRO A 92 -4.32 11.18 0.00
N LYS A 93 -5.10 10.10 -0.20
CA LYS A 93 -4.86 9.17 -1.32
C LYS A 93 -4.99 9.88 -2.66
N THR A 94 -6.04 10.68 -2.82
CA THR A 94 -6.26 11.47 -4.04
C THR A 94 -5.06 12.39 -4.33
N ILE A 95 -4.56 13.09 -3.31
CA ILE A 95 -3.38 13.96 -3.44
C ILE A 95 -2.14 13.16 -3.84
N GLY A 96 -1.89 12.01 -3.20
CA GLY A 96 -0.75 11.15 -3.51
C GLY A 96 -0.78 10.59 -4.94
N THR A 97 -1.95 10.15 -5.40
CA THR A 97 -2.15 9.60 -6.75
C THR A 97 -1.95 10.62 -7.86
N HIS A 98 -2.24 11.91 -7.62
CA HIS A 98 -2.03 12.96 -8.63
C HIS A 98 -0.65 13.64 -8.49
N GLY A 99 -0.14 13.72 -7.26
CA GLY A 99 1.13 14.38 -6.92
C GLY A 99 2.36 13.49 -6.88
N TRP A 100 2.28 12.24 -7.34
CA TRP A 100 3.35 11.24 -7.18
C TRP A 100 4.71 11.69 -7.71
N ARG A 101 4.78 12.47 -8.81
CA ARG A 101 6.05 12.94 -9.39
C ARG A 101 6.86 13.81 -8.43
N SER A 102 6.22 14.81 -7.81
CA SER A 102 6.88 15.72 -6.87
C SER A 102 7.08 15.09 -5.50
N LEU A 103 6.19 14.17 -5.12
CA LEU A 103 6.19 13.52 -3.81
C LEU A 103 7.10 12.29 -3.73
N MET A 104 7.55 11.73 -4.85
CA MET A 104 8.34 10.48 -4.88
C MET A 104 9.56 10.52 -3.96
N GLY A 105 10.39 11.57 -4.04
CA GLY A 105 11.59 11.69 -3.18
C GLY A 105 11.27 11.75 -1.69
N PHE A 106 10.24 12.53 -1.33
CA PHE A 106 9.75 12.63 0.04
C PHE A 106 9.19 11.29 0.53
N ALA A 107 8.40 10.62 -0.32
CA ALA A 107 7.79 9.34 -0.01
C ALA A 107 8.84 8.26 0.24
N THR A 108 9.83 8.12 -0.64
CA THR A 108 10.92 7.15 -0.47
C THR A 108 11.66 7.33 0.84
N THR A 109 12.00 8.56 1.19
CA THR A 109 12.74 8.85 2.43
C THR A 109 11.90 8.52 3.65
N THR A 110 10.63 8.95 3.64
CA THR A 110 9.70 8.73 4.75
C THR A 110 9.39 7.24 4.95
N ILE A 111 9.16 6.50 3.85
CA ILE A 111 8.94 5.05 3.88
C ILE A 111 10.16 4.33 4.45
N SER A 112 11.38 4.73 4.06
CA SER A 112 12.62 4.15 4.61
C SER A 112 12.66 4.26 6.14
N ILE A 113 12.38 5.46 6.66
CA ILE A 113 12.35 5.72 8.11
C ILE A 113 11.23 4.92 8.76
N LEU A 114 10.06 4.88 8.14
CA LEU A 114 8.90 4.18 8.66
C LEU A 114 9.15 2.67 8.80
N ILE A 115 9.80 2.04 7.82
CA ILE A 115 10.17 0.63 7.88
C ILE A 115 11.09 0.34 9.07
N VAL A 116 12.02 1.24 9.38
CA VAL A 116 12.93 1.07 10.54
C VAL A 116 12.17 1.22 11.85
N ILE A 117 11.31 2.23 11.98
CA ILE A 117 10.52 2.45 13.20
C ILE A 117 9.52 1.32 13.42
N MET A 118 8.85 0.87 12.35
CA MET A 118 7.87 -0.21 12.37
C MET A 118 8.50 -1.60 12.21
N PHE A 119 9.83 -1.72 12.21
CA PHE A 119 10.54 -2.98 12.01
C PHE A 119 10.00 -4.15 12.86
N PRO A 120 9.75 -4.00 14.19
CA PRO A 120 9.21 -5.11 14.98
C PRO A 120 7.83 -5.57 14.51
N CYS A 121 6.96 -4.63 14.12
CA CYS A 121 5.62 -4.94 13.60
C CYS A 121 5.70 -5.59 12.22
N VAL A 122 6.53 -5.04 11.33
CA VAL A 122 6.72 -5.57 9.97
C VAL A 122 7.27 -6.99 10.02
N TRP A 123 8.26 -7.25 10.87
CA TRP A 123 8.83 -8.58 11.04
C TRP A 123 7.78 -9.60 11.53
N LEU A 124 6.92 -9.20 12.47
CA LEU A 124 5.84 -10.06 12.96
C LEU A 124 4.84 -10.37 11.83
N ILE A 125 4.44 -9.37 11.06
CA ILE A 125 3.52 -9.53 9.92
C ILE A 125 4.13 -10.45 8.87
N GLU A 126 5.41 -10.29 8.52
CA GLU A 126 6.11 -11.19 7.58
C GLU A 126 6.14 -12.63 8.08
N LYS A 127 6.30 -12.85 9.39
CA LYS A 127 6.27 -14.19 9.99
C LYS A 127 4.88 -14.81 9.91
N LEU A 128 3.84 -14.02 10.18
CA LEU A 128 2.45 -14.46 10.04
C LEU A 128 2.11 -14.77 8.58
N GLN A 129 2.52 -13.92 7.64
CA GLN A 129 2.33 -14.14 6.21
C GLN A 129 2.99 -15.46 5.78
N LYS A 130 4.23 -15.74 6.19
CA LYS A 130 4.91 -17.02 5.88
C LYS A 130 4.23 -18.25 6.46
N LEU A 131 3.40 -18.08 7.47
CA LEU A 131 2.64 -19.18 8.09
C LEU A 131 1.32 -19.45 7.34
N ILE A 132 0.75 -18.40 6.73
CA ILE A 132 -0.55 -18.44 6.04
C ILE A 132 -0.36 -18.74 4.55
N THR A 133 0.67 -18.17 3.93
CA THR A 133 1.01 -18.43 2.53
C THR A 133 1.50 -19.87 2.40
N PRO A 134 0.79 -20.74 1.65
CA PRO A 134 1.29 -22.07 1.34
C PRO A 134 2.68 -21.95 0.72
N LYS A 135 3.59 -22.87 1.03
CA LYS A 135 4.81 -23.03 0.21
C LYS A 135 4.36 -23.47 -1.18
N GLU A 136 4.02 -22.53 -2.04
CA GLU A 136 3.98 -22.79 -3.45
C GLU A 136 5.40 -23.19 -3.84
N ASN A 137 5.55 -24.43 -4.29
CA ASN A 137 6.77 -24.85 -4.94
C ASN A 137 6.94 -23.92 -6.15
N GLU A 138 7.90 -23.01 -6.11
CA GLU A 138 8.35 -22.14 -7.22
C GLU A 138 8.80 -22.92 -8.48
N ASN A 139 8.50 -24.21 -8.61
CA ASN A 139 8.91 -25.09 -9.71
C ASN A 139 7.77 -25.94 -10.31
N ALA A 140 6.51 -25.64 -10.03
CA ALA A 140 5.39 -26.30 -10.71
C ALA A 140 4.58 -25.25 -11.46
N VAL A 141 5.09 -24.80 -12.61
CA VAL A 141 4.20 -24.31 -13.67
C VAL A 141 3.21 -25.45 -13.91
N SER A 142 1.97 -25.28 -13.48
CA SER A 142 0.97 -26.33 -13.64
C SER A 142 0.82 -26.57 -15.13
N ARG A 143 0.77 -27.84 -15.56
CA ARG A 143 0.53 -28.16 -16.98
C ARG A 143 -0.72 -27.47 -17.51
N ASP A 144 -1.68 -27.20 -16.62
CA ASP A 144 -2.89 -26.46 -16.90
C ASP A 144 -2.62 -24.98 -17.25
N GLU A 145 -1.63 -24.33 -16.64
CA GLU A 145 -1.23 -22.96 -16.99
C GLU A 145 -0.50 -22.92 -18.34
N VAL A 146 0.34 -23.91 -18.63
CA VAL A 146 1.02 -24.02 -19.95
C VAL A 146 -0.01 -24.29 -21.05
N SER A 147 -0.96 -25.19 -20.81
CA SER A 147 -2.04 -25.49 -21.76
C SER A 147 -2.99 -24.31 -21.94
N ALA A 148 -3.29 -23.56 -20.88
CA ALA A 148 -4.09 -22.34 -21.00
C ALA A 148 -3.36 -21.26 -21.82
N MET A 149 -2.05 -21.07 -21.62
CA MET A 149 -1.25 -20.15 -22.44
C MET A 149 -1.16 -20.59 -23.90
N ALA A 150 -1.04 -21.90 -24.16
CA ALA A 150 -1.01 -22.45 -25.52
C ALA A 150 -2.35 -22.26 -26.24
N ASN A 151 -3.48 -22.54 -25.57
CA ASN A 151 -4.80 -22.32 -26.14
C ASN A 151 -5.06 -20.83 -26.44
N VAL A 152 -4.66 -19.93 -25.54
CA VAL A 152 -4.80 -18.48 -25.77
C VAL A 152 -3.91 -18.02 -26.93
N ALA A 153 -2.72 -18.62 -27.11
CA ALA A 153 -1.85 -18.33 -28.24
C ALA A 153 -2.39 -18.89 -29.57
N GLU A 154 -3.02 -20.06 -29.55
CA GLU A 154 -3.71 -20.66 -30.71
C GLU A 154 -4.92 -19.82 -31.11
N GLU A 155 -5.76 -19.43 -30.16
CA GLU A 155 -6.93 -18.57 -30.38
C GLU A 155 -6.55 -17.15 -30.82
N ALA A 156 -5.37 -16.65 -30.40
CA ALA A 156 -4.81 -15.39 -30.88
C ALA A 156 -4.14 -15.51 -32.27
N GLY A 157 -3.64 -16.70 -32.63
CA GLY A 157 -3.06 -17.00 -33.94
C GLY A 157 -4.12 -17.28 -35.02
N ASP A 158 -5.31 -17.75 -34.62
CA ASP A 158 -6.45 -17.99 -35.52
C ASP A 158 -7.17 -16.69 -35.94
N LEU A 159 -6.78 -15.55 -35.37
CA LEU A 159 -7.29 -14.22 -35.75
C LEU A 159 -6.53 -13.61 -36.96
N GLU A 160 -5.57 -14.33 -37.56
CA GLU A 160 -4.85 -13.90 -38.78
C GLU A 160 -5.30 -14.63 -40.07
N GLU A 161 -6.26 -15.57 -40.01
CA GLU A 161 -6.86 -16.19 -41.21
C GLU A 161 -8.37 -15.88 -41.31
N ASP A 162 -8.71 -14.62 -41.60
CA ASP A 162 -10.02 -14.27 -42.18
C ASP A 162 -9.84 -12.98 -43.03
N ASP A 163 -9.15 -13.13 -44.16
CA ASP A 163 -9.21 -12.25 -45.35
C ASP A 163 -9.73 -13.06 -46.56
#